data_AF-A0A0E3R349-F1
#
_entry.id   AF-A0A0E3R349-F1
#
_cell.length_a   1.000
_cell.length_b   1.000
_cell.length_c   1.000
_cell.angle_alpha   90.00
_cell.angle_beta   90.00
_cell.angle_gamma   90.00
#
_symmetry.space_group_name_H-M   'P 1'
#
loop_
_entity.id
_entity.type
_entity.pdbx_description
1 polymer ?
#
loop_
_entity_poly.entity_id
_entity_poly.type
_entity_poly.pdbx_seq_one_letter_code
_entity_poly.pdbx_strand_id
1 'polypeptide(L)'
;MTIRPTILVIRTERELRWIGHLVIPGIFDGEHGFVIEPAGENRVRLIQRETFKGLLVPFSGSLLGNTKRSFSKMNLALKERVEQAN
;
A
#
# COMPACT_ATOMS: atom_id res chain seq x y z
N MET A 1 14.97 10.84 -0.72
CA MET A 1 14.72 10.22 -2.03
C MET A 1 13.32 10.63 -2.48
N THR A 2 13.19 11.25 -3.65
CA THR A 2 11.89 11.68 -4.17
C THR A 2 11.39 10.64 -5.16
N ILE A 3 10.28 9.99 -4.86
CA ILE A 3 9.60 9.10 -5.80
C ILE A 3 8.57 9.91 -6.60
N ARG A 4 8.40 9.57 -7.89
CA ARG A 4 7.36 10.14 -8.75
C ARG A 4 6.39 9.03 -9.14
N PRO A 5 5.43 8.69 -8.26
CA PRO A 5 4.50 7.61 -8.55
C PRO A 5 3.51 8.03 -9.63
N THR A 6 3.09 7.07 -10.45
CA THR A 6 1.99 7.26 -11.41
C THR A 6 0.72 6.69 -10.80
N ILE A 7 -0.34 7.51 -10.74
CA ILE A 7 -1.64 7.03 -10.28
C ILE A 7 -2.26 6.13 -11.35
N LEU A 8 -2.67 4.93 -10.95
CA LEU A 8 -3.31 3.93 -11.81
C LEU A 8 -4.83 3.92 -11.65
N VAL A 9 -5.34 4.11 -10.43
CA VAL A 9 -6.78 4.14 -10.12
C VAL A 9 -7.06 5.20 -9.06
N ILE A 10 -8.10 5.99 -9.28
CA ILE A 10 -8.77 6.79 -8.26
C ILE A 10 -10.26 6.48 -8.35
N ARG A 11 -10.78 5.86 -7.29
CA ARG A 11 -12.22 5.73 -7.03
C ARG A 11 -12.46 6.30 -5.65
N THR A 12 -13.10 7.46 -5.60
CA THR A 12 -13.43 8.17 -4.36
C THR A 12 -14.03 7.21 -3.33
N GLU A 13 -13.50 7.25 -2.11
CA GLU A 13 -13.94 6.43 -0.96
C GLU A 13 -13.85 4.90 -1.14
N ARG A 14 -13.24 4.42 -2.23
CA ARG A 14 -13.24 2.99 -2.58
C ARG A 14 -11.87 2.44 -2.90
N GLU A 15 -11.11 3.12 -3.75
CA GLU A 15 -9.85 2.58 -4.24
C GLU A 15 -8.88 3.70 -4.61
N LEU A 16 -7.64 3.54 -4.19
CA LEU A 16 -6.52 4.37 -4.65
C LEU A 16 -5.36 3.43 -4.96
N ARG A 17 -4.85 3.47 -6.20
CA ARG A 17 -3.75 2.62 -6.63
C ARG A 17 -2.75 3.41 -7.44
N TRP A 18 -1.47 3.18 -7.19
CA TRP A 18 -0.38 3.84 -7.90
C TRP A 18 0.80 2.89 -8.06
N ILE A 19 1.67 3.20 -9.00
CA ILE A 19 2.94 2.50 -9.20
C ILE A 19 4.10 3.45 -8.94
N GLY A 20 5.04 3.02 -8.11
CA GLY A 20 6.29 3.70 -7.83
C GLY A 20 7.48 2.94 -8.41
N HIS A 21 8.49 3.68 -8.87
CA HIS A 21 9.76 3.13 -9.34
C HIS A 21 10.85 3.57 -8.36
N LEU A 22 11.58 2.61 -7.79
CA LEU A 22 12.55 2.89 -6.72
C LEU A 22 13.90 3.41 -7.23
N VAL A 23 14.34 2.96 -8.42
CA VAL A 23 15.62 3.38 -9.01
C VAL A 23 15.53 3.51 -10.53
N ILE A 24 15.16 2.42 -11.21
CA ILE A 24 14.95 2.36 -12.68
C ILE A 24 13.66 1.57 -12.91
N PRO A 25 12.73 2.05 -13.76
CA PRO A 25 11.54 1.29 -14.13
C PRO A 25 11.89 -0.13 -14.60
N GLY A 26 11.20 -1.14 -14.07
CA GLY A 26 11.41 -2.56 -14.41
C GLY A 26 12.43 -3.30 -13.53
N ILE A 27 13.27 -2.61 -12.75
CA ILE A 27 14.22 -3.26 -11.83
C ILE A 27 13.57 -3.54 -10.48
N PHE A 28 12.83 -2.56 -9.95
CA PHE A 28 12.08 -2.67 -8.71
C PHE A 28 10.89 -1.70 -8.76
N ASP A 29 9.78 -2.23 -9.28
CA ASP A 29 8.51 -1.52 -9.38
C ASP A 29 7.60 -1.97 -8.25
N GLY A 30 7.07 -1.02 -7.49
CA GLY A 30 6.10 -1.25 -6.42
C GLY A 30 4.74 -0.71 -6.82
N GLU A 31 3.80 -1.60 -7.14
CA GLU A 31 2.40 -1.22 -7.28
C GLU A 31 1.73 -1.28 -5.91
N HIS A 32 1.37 -0.11 -5.38
CA HIS A 32 0.73 0.02 -4.08
C HIS A 32 -0.73 0.45 -4.25
N GLY A 33 -1.60 -0.05 -3.39
CA GLY A 33 -2.97 0.41 -3.35
C GLY A 33 -3.69 0.18 -2.05
N PHE A 34 -4.75 0.96 -1.88
CA PHE A 34 -5.74 0.86 -0.83
C PHE A 34 -7.10 0.54 -1.45
N VAL A 35 -7.82 -0.40 -0.83
CA VAL A 35 -9.22 -0.70 -1.14
C VAL A 35 -10.03 -0.58 0.15
N ILE A 36 -11.18 0.06 0.06
CA ILE A 36 -12.15 0.21 1.15
C ILE A 36 -13.39 -0.60 0.80
N GLU A 37 -13.64 -1.64 1.57
CA GLU A 37 -14.80 -2.52 1.41
C GLU A 37 -15.78 -2.35 2.57
N PRO A 38 -17.10 -2.39 2.35
CA PRO A 38 -18.07 -2.41 3.43
C PRO A 38 -17.86 -3.63 4.34
N ALA A 39 -17.93 -3.44 5.66
CA ALA A 39 -17.76 -4.50 6.66
C ALA A 39 -18.91 -4.55 7.69
N GLY A 40 -20.07 -4.03 7.30
CA GLY A 40 -21.28 -3.92 8.11
C GLY A 40 -21.69 -2.46 8.32
N GLU A 41 -22.68 -2.26 9.19
CA GLU A 41 -23.19 -0.93 9.52
C GLU A 41 -22.09 -0.06 10.14
N ASN A 42 -21.89 1.14 9.58
CA ASN A 42 -20.87 2.10 9.99
C ASN A 42 -19.44 1.54 10.11
N ARG A 43 -19.11 0.48 9.37
CA ARG A 43 -17.77 -0.14 9.37
C ARG A 43 -17.29 -0.41 7.97
N VAL A 44 -15.98 -0.21 7.79
CA VAL A 44 -15.28 -0.54 6.56
C VAL A 44 -14.04 -1.36 6.87
N ARG A 45 -13.64 -2.18 5.90
CA ARG A 45 -12.36 -2.87 5.88
C ARG A 45 -11.44 -2.12 4.93
N LEU A 46 -10.34 -1.60 5.46
CA LEU A 46 -9.24 -1.13 4.65
C LEU A 46 -8.32 -2.31 4.30
N ILE A 47 -8.05 -2.48 3.02
CA ILE A 47 -7.09 -3.45 2.48
C ILE A 47 -5.95 -2.66 1.87
N GLN A 48 -4.78 -2.73 2.51
CA GLN A 48 -3.52 -2.25 1.94
C GLN A 48 -2.82 -3.40 1.21
N ARG A 49 -2.43 -3.18 -0.04
CA ARG A 49 -1.69 -4.15 -0.85
C ARG A 49 -0.51 -3.48 -1.53
N GLU A 50 0.60 -4.19 -1.58
CA GLU A 50 1.73 -3.82 -2.43
C GLU A 50 2.22 -5.06 -3.19
N THR A 51 2.39 -4.89 -4.49
CA THR A 51 2.95 -5.91 -5.38
C THR A 51 4.26 -5.40 -5.93
N PHE A 52 5.34 -6.12 -5.63
CA PHE A 52 6.65 -5.82 -6.18
C PHE A 52 6.90 -6.64 -7.43
N LYS A 53 7.39 -5.99 -8.49
CA LYS A 53 7.79 -6.61 -9.76
C LYS A 53 9.22 -6.16 -10.11
N GLY A 54 9.98 -7.04 -10.74
CA GLY A 54 11.32 -6.74 -11.24
C GLY A 54 12.37 -7.79 -10.88
N LEU A 55 13.54 -7.65 -11.50
CA LEU A 55 14.60 -8.66 -11.47
C LEU A 55 15.19 -8.89 -10.06
N LEU A 56 15.13 -7.87 -9.18
CA LEU A 56 15.75 -7.93 -7.85
C LEU A 56 14.79 -8.37 -6.73
N VAL A 57 13.51 -8.58 -7.03
CA VAL A 57 12.51 -9.03 -6.03
C VAL A 57 12.91 -10.34 -5.34
N PRO A 58 13.42 -11.39 -6.05
CA PRO A 58 13.81 -12.65 -5.41
C PRO A 58 14.92 -12.51 -4.36
N PHE A 59 15.79 -11.50 -4.51
CA PHE A 59 16.91 -11.24 -3.58
C PHE A 59 16.53 -10.30 -2.43
N SER A 60 15.30 -9.77 -2.42
CA SER A 60 14.86 -8.71 -1.51
C SER A 60 14.02 -9.22 -0.32
N GLY A 61 14.12 -10.51 0.04
CA GLY A 61 13.26 -11.13 1.06
C GLY A 61 13.23 -10.43 2.43
N SER A 62 14.39 -10.00 2.94
CA SER A 62 14.46 -9.24 4.21
C SER A 62 13.78 -7.88 4.12
N LEU A 63 13.95 -7.19 2.98
CA LEU A 63 13.27 -5.92 2.70
C LEU A 63 11.76 -6.11 2.66
N LEU A 64 11.27 -7.12 1.94
CA LEU A 64 9.83 -7.45 1.87
C LEU A 64 9.25 -7.76 3.27
N GLY A 65 10.00 -8.49 4.10
CA GLY A 65 9.61 -8.77 5.49
C GLY A 65 9.53 -7.50 6.35
N ASN A 66 10.49 -6.58 6.21
CA ASN A 66 10.45 -5.26 6.85
C ASN A 66 9.26 -4.44 6.38
N THR A 67 9.01 -4.37 5.07
CA THR A 67 7.86 -3.67 4.48
C THR A 67 6.55 -4.17 5.06
N LYS A 68 6.36 -5.50 5.11
CA LYS A 68 5.16 -6.10 5.70
C LYS A 68 4.95 -5.67 7.16
N ARG A 69 6.01 -5.68 7.98
CA ARG A 69 5.93 -5.22 9.38
C ARG A 69 5.56 -3.75 9.48
N SER A 70 6.17 -2.90 8.66
CA SER A 70 5.86 -1.46 8.63
C SER A 70 4.42 -1.20 8.21
N PHE A 71 3.89 -1.96 7.24
CA PHE A 71 2.49 -1.85 6.82
C PHE A 71 1.51 -2.33 7.88
N SER A 72 1.82 -3.42 8.58
CA SER A 72 1.02 -3.84 9.74
C SER A 72 0.94 -2.74 10.80
N LYS A 73 2.06 -2.08 11.11
CA LYS A 73 2.08 -0.95 12.06
C LYS A 73 1.27 0.25 11.57
N MET A 74 1.42 0.60 10.29
CA MET A 74 0.67 1.71 9.69
C MET A 74 -0.84 1.45 9.71
N ASN A 75 -1.28 0.24 9.37
CA ASN A 75 -2.70 -0.12 9.40
C ASN A 75 -3.29 -0.05 10.81
N LEU A 76 -2.52 -0.48 11.83
CA LEU A 76 -2.95 -0.36 13.22
C LEU A 76 -3.09 1.11 13.64
N ALA A 77 -2.07 1.92 13.39
CA ALA A 77 -2.09 3.35 13.74
C ALA A 77 -3.20 4.11 13.00
N LEU A 78 -3.47 3.76 11.73
CA LEU A 78 -4.55 4.35 10.96
C LEU A 78 -5.91 3.97 11.55
N LYS A 79 -6.12 2.69 11.88
CA LYS A 79 -7.35 2.22 12.54
C LYS A 79 -7.59 2.97 13.85
N GLU A 80 -6.59 3.06 14.72
CA GLU A 80 -6.67 3.80 15.99
C GLU A 80 -7.04 5.27 15.75
N ARG A 81 -6.37 5.93 14.80
CA ARG A 81 -6.62 7.34 14.48
C ARG A 81 -8.05 7.60 13.98
N VAL A 82 -8.55 6.78 13.06
CA VAL A 82 -9.88 7.01 12.46
C VAL A 82 -11.02 6.62 13.41
N GLU A 83 -10.79 5.66 14.30
CA GLU A 83 -11.81 5.23 15.28
C GLU A 83 -11.85 6.13 16.51
N GLN A 84 -10.77 6.84 16.84
CA GLN A 84 -10.76 7.88 17.88
C GLN A 84 -11.39 9.20 17.44
N ALA A 85 -11.52 9.44 16.14
CA ALA A 85 -12.09 10.67 15.59
C ALA A 85 -13.63 10.64 15.52
N ASN A 86 -14.26 9.57 16.05
CA ASN A 86 -15.71 9.41 16.16
C ASN A 86 -16.23 9.77 17.55
#